data_AF-A0AAE8G0R2-F1
#
_entry.id   AF-A0AAE8G0R2-F1
#
_cell.length_a   1.000
_cell.length_b   1.000
_cell.length_c   1.000
_cell.angle_alpha   90.00
_cell.angle_beta   90.00
_cell.angle_gamma   90.00
#
_symmetry.space_group_name_H-M   'P 1'
#
loop_
_entity.id
_entity.type
_entity.pdbx_description
1 polymer ?
#
loop_
_entity_poly.entity_id
_entity_poly.type
_entity_poly.pdbx_seq_one_letter_code
_entity_poly.pdbx_strand_id
1 'polypeptide(L)' 'MSKYPERCTAVGLRLLDNGQLELFAPYGLDDIFHFYVQPTPHFLEDISRRQLYNKRIQKKEWQKKWSKLQIKFL' A
#
# COMPACT_ATOMS: atom_id res chain seq x y z
N MET A 1 -8.63 -7.05 1.83
CA MET A 1 -7.50 -6.09 1.85
C MET A 1 -6.62 -6.15 0.59
N SER A 2 -6.52 -7.26 -0.14
CA SER A 2 -5.68 -7.34 -1.35
C SER A 2 -6.07 -6.39 -2.50
N LYS A 3 -7.29 -5.85 -2.50
CA LYS A 3 -7.80 -4.89 -3.49
C LYS A 3 -7.55 -3.40 -3.15
N TYR A 4 -6.73 -3.10 -2.13
CA TYR A 4 -6.31 -1.71 -1.91
C TYR A 4 -5.47 -1.20 -3.10
N PRO A 5 -5.39 0.14 -3.30
CA PRO A 5 -4.60 0.70 -4.38
C PRO A 5 -3.10 0.40 -4.24
N GLU A 6 -2.56 0.49 -3.02
CA GLU A 6 -1.14 0.32 -2.74
C GLU A 6 -0.85 -0.95 -1.93
N ARG A 7 0.24 -1.65 -2.23
CA ARG A 7 0.67 -2.86 -1.49
C ARG A 7 0.98 -2.56 -0.03
N CYS A 8 1.68 -1.47 0.26
CA CYS A 8 1.99 -1.00 1.61
C CYS A 8 0.75 -0.61 2.44
N THR A 9 -0.39 -0.34 1.78
CA THR A 9 -1.69 -0.08 2.44
C THR A 9 -2.42 -1.38 2.77
N ALA A 10 -2.14 -2.47 2.05
CA ALA A 10 -2.82 -3.75 2.19
C ALA A 10 -2.30 -4.58 3.38
N VAL A 11 -2.05 -3.94 4.53
CA VAL A 11 -1.63 -4.60 5.77
C VAL A 11 -2.65 -4.40 6.89
N GLY A 12 -2.85 -5.43 7.71
CA GLY A 12 -3.78 -5.39 8.84
C GLY A 12 -3.15 -6.02 10.08
N LEU A 13 -3.47 -5.49 11.26
CA LEU A 13 -3.02 -5.99 12.54
C LEU A 13 -4.22 -6.01 13.49
N ARG A 14 -4.48 -7.14 14.14
CA ARG A 14 -5.49 -7.21 15.22
C ARG A 14 -4.93 -7.87 16.47
N LEU A 15 -5.40 -7.43 17.62
CA LEU A 15 -5.17 -8.09 18.90
C LEU A 15 -6.19 -9.23 19.05
N LEU A 16 -5.71 -10.41 19.37
CA LEU A 16 -6.52 -11.59 19.67
C LEU A 16 -6.85 -11.62 21.17
N ASP A 17 -7.87 -12.40 21.54
CA ASP A 17 -8.31 -12.54 22.93
C ASP A 17 -7.23 -13.11 23.86
N ASN A 18 -6.26 -13.85 23.30
CA ASN A 18 -5.11 -14.39 24.02
C ASN A 18 -3.94 -13.39 24.16
N GLY A 19 -4.13 -12.13 23.78
CA GLY A 19 -3.12 -11.08 23.83
C GLY A 19 -2.07 -11.13 22.72
N GLN A 20 -2.16 -12.07 21.78
CA GLN A 20 -1.26 -12.11 20.62
C GLN A 20 -1.72 -11.20 19.50
N LEU A 21 -0.78 -10.77 18.66
CA LEU A 21 -1.06 -10.00 17.45
C LEU A 21 -1.19 -10.92 16.25
N GLU A 22 -2.29 -10.81 15.52
CA GLU A 22 -2.44 -11.43 14.20
C GLU A 22 -2.12 -10.40 13.12
N LEU A 23 -1.15 -10.72 12.26
CA LEU A 23 -0.73 -9.90 11.13
C LEU A 23 -1.28 -10.47 9.82
N PHE A 24 -1.90 -9.59 9.03
CA PHE A 24 -2.26 -9.84 7.64
C PHE A 24 -1.37 -8.99 6.72
N ALA A 25 -0.47 -9.63 5.97
CA ALA A 25 0.45 -8.99 5.03
C ALA A 25 0.56 -9.82 3.72
N PRO A 26 -0.44 -9.74 2.82
CA PRO A 26 -0.55 -10.61 1.64
C PRO A 26 0.55 -10.37 0.61
N TYR A 27 1.31 -9.28 0.76
CA TYR A 27 2.40 -8.88 -0.13
C TYR A 27 3.77 -8.85 0.57
N GLY A 28 3.84 -9.41 1.79
CA GLY A 28 4.99 -9.26 2.69
C GLY A 28 5.07 -7.88 3.34
N LEU A 29 6.17 -7.63 4.06
CA LEU A 29 6.42 -6.36 4.75
C LEU A 29 7.49 -5.49 4.07
N ASP A 30 8.11 -5.97 3.00
CA ASP A 30 9.23 -5.30 2.34
C ASP A 30 8.89 -3.89 1.88
N ASP A 31 7.67 -3.68 1.36
CA ASP A 31 7.23 -2.35 0.92
C ASP A 31 7.16 -1.35 2.07
N ILE A 32 6.86 -1.81 3.29
CA ILE A 32 6.82 -0.96 4.48
C ILE A 32 8.26 -0.68 4.95
N PHE A 33 9.10 -1.71 5.03
CA PHE A 33 10.48 -1.56 5.51
C PHE A 33 11.36 -0.72 4.60
N HIS A 34 11.13 -0.77 3.28
CA HIS A 34 11.89 -0.01 2.28
C HIS A 34 11.19 1.28 1.84
N PHE A 35 10.05 1.65 2.45
CA PHE A 35 9.30 2.87 2.14
C PHE A 35 8.80 2.92 0.69
N TYR A 36 8.35 1.80 0.14
CA TYR A 36 7.82 1.70 -1.22
C TYR A 36 6.31 1.94 -1.25
N VAL A 37 5.89 2.81 -2.16
CA VAL A 37 4.49 3.01 -2.53
C VAL A 37 4.33 2.50 -3.96
N GLN A 38 3.79 1.30 -4.08
CA GLN A 38 3.56 0.66 -5.37
C GLN A 38 2.18 -0.02 -5.45
N PRO A 39 1.61 -0.12 -6.65
CA PRO A 39 0.25 -0.63 -6.85
C PRO A 39 0.14 -2.13 -6.55
N THR A 40 -1.03 -2.56 -6.14
CA THR A 40 -1.37 -4.00 -6.05
C THR A 40 -1.57 -4.62 -7.45
N PRO A 41 -1.40 -5.94 -7.62
CA PRO A 41 -1.73 -6.63 -8.88
C PRO A 41 -3.13 -6.31 -9.39
N HIS A 42 -4.11 -6.24 -8.49
CA HIS A 42 -5.48 -5.87 -8.83
C HIS A 42 -5.57 -4.49 -9.54
N PHE A 43 -4.75 -3.52 -9.13
CA PHE A 43 -4.70 -2.19 -9.76
C PHE A 43 -3.90 -2.17 -11.06
N LEU A 44 -2.93 -3.07 -11.22
CA LEU A 44 -2.14 -3.18 -12.46
C LEU A 44 -2.96 -3.70 -13.64
N GLU A 45 -3.97 -4.53 -13.40
CA GLU A 45 -4.75 -5.22 -14.44
C GLU A 45 -5.73 -4.33 -15.22
N ASP A 46 -6.05 -3.12 -14.73
CA ASP A 46 -7.12 -2.28 -15.29
C ASP A 46 -6.73 -0.81 -15.40
N ILE A 47 -6.91 -0.25 -16.60
CA ILE A 47 -6.52 1.14 -16.93
C ILE A 47 -7.21 2.16 -16.01
N SER A 48 -8.50 1.98 -15.72
CA SER A 48 -9.24 2.92 -14.87
C SER A 48 -8.74 2.89 -13.43
N ARG A 49 -8.36 1.71 -12.92
CA ARG A 49 -7.76 1.55 -11.59
C ARG A 49 -6.36 2.16 -11.54
N ARG A 50 -5.53 1.98 -12.58
CA ARG A 50 -4.21 2.64 -12.67
C ARG A 50 -4.34 4.16 -12.61
N GLN A 51 -5.30 4.73 -13.34
CA GLN A 51 -5.58 6.17 -13.29
C GLN A 51 -6.03 6.64 -11.90
N LEU A 52 -6.88 5.85 -11.23
CA LEU A 52 -7.33 6.14 -9.86
C LEU A 52 -6.16 6.15 -8.87
N TYR A 53 -5.24 5.18 -8.97
CA TYR A 53 -4.02 5.14 -8.17
C TYR A 53 -3.17 6.40 -8.37
N ASN A 54 -2.85 6.77 -9.61
CA ASN A 54 -2.05 7.98 -9.89
C ASN A 54 -2.70 9.26 -9.33
N LYS A 55 -4.02 9.44 -9.53
CA LYS A 55 -4.77 10.57 -8.96
C LYS A 55 -4.67 10.61 -7.44
N ARG A 56 -4.74 9.44 -6.80
CA ARG A 56 -4.62 9.32 -5.35
C ARG A 56 -3.24 9.71 -4.86
N ILE A 57 -2.17 9.26 -5.52
CA ILE A 57 -0.80 9.65 -5.18
C ILE A 57 -0.64 11.18 -5.24
N GLN A 58 -1.08 11.80 -6.33
CA GLN A 58 -1.01 13.26 -6.51
C GLN A 58 -1.81 14.01 -5.45
N LYS A 59 -3.00 13.51 -5.06
CA LYS A 59 -3.82 14.13 -4.02
C LYS A 59 -3.22 14.00 -2.61
N LYS A 60 -2.52 12.90 -2.35
CA LYS A 60 -2.01 12.58 -1.01
C LYS A 60 -0.67 13.22 -0.70
N GLU A 61 0.15 13.45 -1.72
CA GLU A 61 1.44 14.13 -1.63
C GLU A 61 2.34 13.59 -0.50
N TRP A 62 2.34 12.27 -0.29
CA TRP A 62 2.98 11.66 0.87
C TRP A 62 4.47 11.99 1.00
N GLN A 63 5.18 12.16 -0.12
CA GLN A 63 6.58 12.56 -0.13
C GLN A 63 6.86 13.91 0.56
N LYS A 64 5.86 14.81 0.66
CA LYS A 64 6.01 16.06 1.43
C LYS A 64 6.24 15.82 2.92
N LYS A 65 5.61 14.77 3.47
CA LYS A 65 5.72 14.41 4.89
C LYS A 65 6.81 13.37 5.13
N TRP A 66 6.99 12.44 4.20
CA TRP A 66 7.96 11.36 4.31
C TRP A 66 8.88 11.36 3.10
N SER A 67 9.98 12.10 3.21
CA SER A 67 10.93 12.34 2.12
C SER A 67 11.64 11.08 1.60
N LYS A 68 11.67 10.01 2.40
CA LYS A 68 12.27 8.72 2.02
C LYS A 68 11.33 7.79 1.23
N LEU A 69 10.05 8.16 1.05
CA LEU A 69 9.12 7.34 0.28
C LEU A 69 9.55 7.27 -1.20
N GLN A 70 9.61 6.04 -1.73
CA GLN A 70 9.81 5.77 -3.14
C GLN A 70 8.48 5.40 -3.77
N ILE A 71 8.00 6.24 -4.69
CA ILE A 71 6.68 6.08 -5.31
C ILE A 71 6.85 5.55 -6.73
N LYS A 72 6.17 4.44 -7.04
CA LYS A 72 6.07 3.89 -8.40
C LYS A 72 4.78 4.37 -9.05
N PHE A 73 4.88 5.21 -10.08
CA PHE A 73 3.74 5.65 -10.90
C PHE A 73 3.44 4.63 -12.01
N LEU A 74 2.21 4.66 -12.54
CA LEU A 74 1.71 3.75 -13.58
C LEU A 74 1.25 4.47 -14.86
#